data_AF-A0A9R1UZR3-F1
#
_entry.id   AF-A0A9R1UZR3-F1
#
_cell.length_a   1.000
_cell.length_b   1.000
_cell.length_c   1.000
_cell.angle_alpha   90.00
_cell.angle_beta   90.00
_cell.angle_gamma   90.00
#
_symmetry.space_group_name_H-M   'P 1'
#
loop_
_entity.id
_entity.type
_entity.pdbx_description
1 polymer ?
#
loop_
_entity_poly.entity_id
_entity_poly.type
_entity_poly.pdbx_seq_one_letter_code
_entity_poly.pdbx_strand_id
1 'polypeptide(L)'
;MVSSKLRRLEISCCYEDPYESWIEALKKCPLLEELSICLTDIPKEAIETSGRCCPMLKTLKLNDNPLRNREFPRVANERAIAIGENLCELRHLELIGDNMSNIGLEVILDGCRHLESLELRACFYLDLEEGDPDPIGKIKCLDNNIECVKLPKDSLSGCIYREFLYNYDDRIKTFFGFLDDDDKLPNMEELRKTLASLSMLE
;
A
#
# COMPACT_ATOMS: atom_id res chain seq x y z
N MET A 1 -24.13 -0.75 2.16
CA MET A 1 -24.17 -1.99 1.35
C MET A 1 -22.78 -2.20 0.77
N VAL A 2 -21.91 -2.98 1.41
CA VAL A 2 -20.66 -3.39 0.75
C VAL A 2 -20.70 -4.90 0.57
N SER A 3 -21.34 -5.26 -0.53
CA SER A 3 -21.74 -6.58 -0.97
C SER A 3 -20.53 -7.51 -1.21
N SER A 4 -20.75 -8.83 -1.18
CA SER A 4 -19.88 -9.87 -1.78
C SER A 4 -19.45 -9.60 -3.23
N LYS A 5 -19.99 -8.55 -3.85
CA LYS A 5 -19.66 -7.99 -5.16
C LYS A 5 -18.64 -6.85 -5.13
N LEU A 6 -18.06 -6.51 -3.97
CA LEU A 6 -17.04 -5.46 -3.89
C LEU A 6 -15.81 -5.89 -4.69
N ARG A 7 -15.46 -5.10 -5.70
CA ARG A 7 -14.29 -5.34 -6.56
C ARG A 7 -13.14 -4.38 -6.27
N ARG A 8 -13.41 -3.23 -5.64
CA ARG A 8 -12.39 -2.24 -5.30
C ARG A 8 -12.63 -1.69 -3.92
N LEU A 9 -11.60 -1.64 -3.10
CA LEU A 9 -11.60 -1.05 -1.77
C LEU A 9 -10.48 -0.02 -1.69
N GLU A 10 -10.82 1.20 -1.32
CA GLU A 10 -9.87 2.29 -1.12
C GLU A 10 -10.05 2.87 0.27
N ILE A 11 -8.95 2.98 1.03
CA ILE A 11 -8.92 3.53 2.39
C ILE A 11 -7.76 4.52 2.49
N SER A 12 -8.02 5.71 3.03
CA SER A 12 -7.00 6.75 3.17
C SER A 12 -7.09 7.49 4.51
N CYS A 13 -5.95 7.91 5.05
CA CYS A 13 -5.84 8.78 6.24
C CYS A 13 -6.57 8.24 7.50
N CYS A 14 -6.42 6.95 7.80
CA CYS A 14 -6.95 6.34 9.01
C CYS A 14 -5.83 6.12 10.04
N TYR A 15 -6.00 6.67 11.24
CA TYR A 15 -4.93 6.80 12.25
C TYR A 15 -5.10 5.91 13.50
N GLU A 16 -6.20 5.15 13.62
CA GLU A 16 -6.35 4.16 14.70
C GLU A 16 -6.30 2.74 14.13
N ASP A 17 -5.61 1.84 14.83
CA ASP A 17 -5.35 0.45 14.43
C ASP A 17 -6.62 -0.42 14.50
N PRO A 18 -7.23 -0.77 13.36
CA PRO A 18 -8.47 -1.51 13.33
C PRO A 18 -8.16 -2.96 12.97
N TYR A 19 -7.14 -3.55 13.64
CA TYR A 19 -6.51 -4.82 13.33
C TYR A 19 -7.49 -5.97 13.04
N GLU A 20 -8.44 -6.22 13.94
CA GLU A 20 -9.44 -7.28 13.78
C GLU A 20 -10.42 -7.00 12.63
N SER A 21 -10.70 -5.73 12.35
CA SER A 21 -11.70 -5.34 11.36
C SER A 21 -11.23 -5.51 9.91
N TRP A 22 -9.91 -5.41 9.66
CA TRP A 22 -9.34 -5.67 8.34
C TRP A 22 -9.52 -7.14 7.92
N ILE A 23 -9.17 -8.06 8.82
CA ILE A 23 -9.20 -9.49 8.54
C ILE A 23 -10.62 -9.94 8.23
N GLU A 24 -11.59 -9.54 9.04
CA GLU A 24 -13.00 -9.91 8.83
C GLU A 24 -13.60 -9.26 7.59
N ALA A 25 -13.24 -8.02 7.26
CA ALA A 25 -13.69 -7.36 6.04
C ALA A 25 -13.15 -8.06 4.78
N LEU A 26 -11.86 -8.41 4.75
CA LEU A 26 -11.22 -9.05 3.59
C LEU A 26 -11.76 -10.46 3.34
N LYS A 27 -12.02 -11.23 4.40
CA LYS A 27 -12.68 -12.55 4.29
C LYS A 27 -14.03 -12.50 3.57
N LYS A 28 -14.73 -11.37 3.63
CA LYS A 28 -16.05 -11.16 3.02
C LYS A 28 -16.02 -10.53 1.63
N CYS A 29 -14.83 -10.25 1.10
CA CYS A 29 -14.65 -9.66 -0.21
C CYS A 29 -13.92 -10.59 -1.20
N PRO A 30 -14.46 -11.79 -1.52
CA PRO A 30 -13.78 -12.75 -2.39
C PRO A 30 -13.63 -12.29 -3.84
N LEU A 31 -14.42 -11.29 -4.26
CA LEU A 31 -14.36 -10.70 -5.60
C LEU A 31 -13.51 -9.42 -5.65
N LEU A 32 -12.76 -9.11 -4.59
CA LEU A 32 -11.90 -7.94 -4.54
C LEU A 32 -10.78 -8.07 -5.58
N GLU A 33 -10.65 -7.07 -6.45
CA GLU A 33 -9.67 -6.99 -7.53
C GLU A 33 -8.61 -5.91 -7.28
N GLU A 34 -8.98 -4.86 -6.54
CA GLU A 34 -8.09 -3.75 -6.17
C GLU A 34 -8.24 -3.41 -4.69
N LEU A 35 -7.10 -3.38 -4.00
CA LEU A 35 -6.97 -2.85 -2.65
C LEU A 35 -6.01 -1.66 -2.68
N SER A 36 -6.51 -0.48 -2.33
CA SER A 36 -5.73 0.75 -2.24
C SER A 36 -5.76 1.30 -0.82
N ILE A 37 -4.59 1.51 -0.23
CA ILE A 37 -4.43 2.00 1.14
C ILE A 37 -3.40 3.12 1.11
N CYS A 38 -3.77 4.28 1.66
CA CYS A 38 -2.89 5.44 1.71
C CYS A 38 -2.86 6.07 3.12
N LEU A 39 -1.66 6.37 3.63
CA LEU A 39 -1.47 7.00 4.95
C LEU A 39 -2.25 6.28 6.07
N THR A 40 -2.27 4.95 6.00
CA THR A 40 -2.99 4.05 6.92
C THR A 40 -2.18 2.78 7.04
N ASP A 41 -2.08 2.25 8.25
CA ASP A 41 -1.42 0.97 8.48
C ASP A 41 -2.35 -0.19 8.11
N ILE A 42 -1.80 -1.13 7.34
CA ILE A 42 -2.37 -2.45 7.14
C ILE A 42 -1.45 -3.47 7.83
N PRO A 43 -1.98 -4.29 8.76
CA PRO A 43 -1.17 -5.30 9.40
C PRO A 43 -0.78 -6.40 8.42
N LYS A 44 0.38 -7.02 8.66
CA LYS A 44 0.91 -8.11 7.84
C LYS A 44 -0.14 -9.22 7.62
N GLU A 45 -0.84 -9.57 8.69
CA GLU A 45 -1.85 -10.62 8.76
C GLU A 45 -3.07 -10.32 7.88
N ALA A 46 -3.40 -9.04 7.66
CA ALA A 46 -4.43 -8.64 6.71
C ALA A 46 -3.96 -8.82 5.27
N ILE A 47 -2.70 -8.53 4.95
CA ILE A 47 -2.10 -8.81 3.63
C ILE A 47 -2.13 -10.32 3.36
N GLU A 48 -1.66 -11.13 4.31
CA GLU A 48 -1.72 -12.59 4.21
C GLU A 48 -3.16 -13.09 4.02
N THR A 49 -4.12 -12.51 4.74
CA THR A 49 -5.54 -12.84 4.61
C THR A 49 -6.07 -12.49 3.23
N SER A 50 -5.68 -11.35 2.66
CA SER A 50 -6.09 -10.97 1.31
C SER A 50 -5.63 -11.99 0.26
N GLY A 51 -4.43 -12.55 0.39
CA GLY A 51 -3.96 -13.60 -0.51
C GLY A 51 -4.74 -14.90 -0.43
N ARG A 52 -5.25 -15.25 0.75
CA ARG A 52 -6.07 -16.46 0.94
C ARG A 52 -7.53 -16.25 0.54
N CYS A 53 -8.08 -15.07 0.80
CA CYS A 53 -9.52 -14.82 0.74
C CYS A 53 -9.97 -14.03 -0.49
N CYS A 54 -9.07 -13.30 -1.15
CA CYS A 54 -9.36 -12.46 -2.31
C CYS A 54 -8.59 -12.97 -3.54
N PRO A 55 -8.95 -14.14 -4.10
CA PRO A 55 -8.20 -14.74 -5.22
C PRO A 55 -8.23 -13.91 -6.51
N MET A 56 -9.14 -12.94 -6.60
CA MET A 56 -9.26 -12.01 -7.73
C MET A 56 -8.38 -10.76 -7.58
N LEU A 57 -7.65 -10.60 -6.47
CA LEU A 57 -6.85 -9.40 -6.20
C LEU A 57 -5.69 -9.31 -7.19
N LYS A 58 -5.76 -8.34 -8.10
CA LYS A 58 -4.74 -8.09 -9.14
C LYS A 58 -3.98 -6.78 -8.93
N THR A 59 -4.56 -5.85 -8.17
CA THR A 59 -3.95 -4.55 -7.90
C THR A 59 -3.85 -4.32 -6.41
N LEU A 60 -2.64 -4.00 -5.95
CA LEU A 60 -2.37 -3.57 -4.59
C LEU A 60 -1.64 -2.24 -4.59
N LYS A 61 -2.17 -1.25 -3.87
CA LYS A 61 -1.52 0.04 -3.66
C LYS A 61 -1.39 0.29 -2.17
N LEU A 62 -0.16 0.38 -1.66
CA LEU A 62 0.13 0.68 -0.26
C LEU A 62 1.08 1.88 -0.21
N ASN A 63 0.52 3.05 0.07
CA ASN A 63 1.22 4.32 -0.01
C ASN A 63 1.39 4.94 1.37
N ASP A 64 2.63 5.13 1.79
CA ASP A 64 2.99 5.72 3.08
C ASP A 64 3.64 7.09 2.90
N ASN A 65 3.70 7.88 3.99
CA ASN A 65 4.34 9.17 4.00
C ASN A 65 5.87 9.03 3.99
N PRO A 66 6.56 9.40 2.90
CA PRO A 66 8.02 9.32 2.84
C PRO A 66 8.74 10.25 3.83
N LEU A 67 8.06 11.29 4.34
CA LEU A 67 8.62 12.18 5.38
C LEU A 67 8.68 11.48 6.74
N ARG A 68 7.70 10.62 7.09
CA ARG A 68 7.75 9.85 8.35
C ARG A 68 9.00 8.96 8.40
N ASN A 69 9.38 8.37 7.27
CA ASN A 69 10.60 7.58 7.18
C ASN A 69 11.88 8.40 7.34
N ARG A 70 11.86 9.71 7.07
CA ARG A 70 13.00 10.60 7.35
C ARG A 70 13.11 10.93 8.83
N GLU A 71 11.98 11.13 9.50
CA GLU A 71 11.93 11.43 10.93
C GLU A 71 12.22 10.19 11.80
N PHE A 72 11.68 9.03 11.40
CA PHE A 72 11.79 7.76 12.10
C PHE A 72 12.36 6.68 11.17
N PRO A 73 13.66 6.75 10.83
CA PRO A 73 14.26 5.85 9.87
C PRO A 73 14.26 4.41 10.39
N ARG A 74 13.55 3.53 9.70
CA ARG A 74 13.51 2.08 9.96
C ARG A 74 13.36 1.34 8.66
N VAL A 75 14.22 0.35 8.42
CA VAL A 75 14.01 -0.64 7.35
C VAL A 75 13.00 -1.67 7.84
N ALA A 76 11.98 -1.97 7.04
CA ALA A 76 10.99 -2.99 7.36
C ALA A 76 10.66 -3.81 6.10
N ASN A 77 10.91 -5.12 6.15
CA ASN A 77 10.63 -6.04 5.03
C ASN A 77 9.36 -6.88 5.28
N GLU A 78 8.71 -6.75 6.43
CA GLU A 78 7.60 -7.60 6.88
C GLU A 78 6.40 -7.54 5.92
N ARG A 79 6.08 -6.34 5.42
CA ARG A 79 5.04 -6.12 4.40
C ARG A 79 5.44 -6.75 3.06
N ALA A 80 6.66 -6.51 2.61
CA ALA A 80 7.18 -7.05 1.37
C ALA A 80 7.17 -8.59 1.37
N ILE A 81 7.54 -9.21 2.49
CA ILE A 81 7.48 -10.66 2.69
C ILE A 81 6.04 -11.15 2.58
N ALA A 82 5.09 -10.53 3.29
CA ALA A 82 3.69 -10.94 3.20
C ALA A 82 3.12 -10.83 1.79
N ILE A 83 3.48 -9.79 1.05
CA ILE A 83 3.09 -9.61 -0.36
C ILE A 83 3.67 -10.74 -1.21
N GLY A 84 5.00 -10.93 -1.19
CA GLY A 84 5.65 -11.95 -2.01
C GLY A 84 5.16 -13.36 -1.71
N GLU A 85 4.94 -13.70 -0.44
CA GLU A 85 4.53 -15.05 -0.05
C GLU A 85 3.05 -15.37 -0.31
N ASN A 86 2.17 -14.37 -0.36
CA ASN A 86 0.72 -14.61 -0.35
C ASN A 86 -0.02 -14.03 -1.56
N LEU A 87 0.57 -13.08 -2.29
CA LEU A 87 -0.09 -12.35 -3.37
C LEU A 87 0.55 -12.64 -4.74
N CYS A 88 0.79 -13.93 -5.01
CA CYS A 88 1.46 -14.40 -6.23
C CYS A 88 0.70 -14.05 -7.53
N GLU A 89 -0.59 -13.75 -7.43
CA GLU A 89 -1.48 -13.45 -8.53
C GLU A 89 -1.54 -11.95 -8.91
N LEU A 90 -0.80 -11.08 -8.20
CA LEU A 90 -0.75 -9.64 -8.47
C LEU A 90 -0.19 -9.33 -9.85
N ARG A 91 -0.76 -8.29 -10.47
CA ARG A 91 -0.32 -7.71 -11.75
C ARG A 91 0.16 -6.27 -11.60
N HIS A 92 -0.38 -5.54 -10.63
CA HIS A 92 -0.02 -4.15 -10.39
C HIS A 92 0.26 -3.95 -8.91
N LEU A 93 1.48 -3.50 -8.60
CA LEU A 93 1.91 -3.18 -7.26
C LEU A 93 2.43 -1.75 -7.20
N GLU A 94 1.82 -0.94 -6.33
CA GLU A 94 2.26 0.42 -6.01
C GLU A 94 2.64 0.48 -4.53
N LEU A 95 3.92 0.75 -4.27
CA LEU A 95 4.49 0.93 -2.94
C LEU A 95 5.16 2.30 -2.92
N ILE A 96 4.42 3.36 -2.64
CA ILE A 96 5.00 4.70 -2.53
C ILE A 96 5.44 4.96 -1.10
N GLY A 97 6.69 5.38 -0.92
CA GLY A 97 7.21 5.71 0.40
C GLY A 97 7.37 4.51 1.33
N ASP A 98 7.39 3.29 0.80
CA ASP A 98 7.64 2.09 1.59
C ASP A 98 9.11 2.04 2.06
N ASN A 99 9.35 1.41 3.21
CA ASN A 99 10.65 1.37 3.86
C ASN A 99 11.37 0.01 3.72
N MET A 100 10.93 -0.82 2.78
CA MET A 100 11.64 -2.05 2.44
C MET A 100 13.03 -1.81 1.84
N SER A 101 13.91 -2.78 2.10
CA SER A 101 15.24 -2.88 1.49
C SER A 101 15.20 -3.71 0.21
N ASN A 102 16.35 -3.85 -0.46
CA ASN A 102 16.51 -4.74 -1.62
C ASN A 102 16.07 -6.18 -1.33
N ILE A 103 16.25 -6.66 -0.09
CA ILE A 103 15.78 -8.00 0.33
C ILE A 103 14.25 -8.10 0.20
N GLY A 104 13.52 -7.07 0.63
CA GLY A 104 12.06 -7.05 0.51
C GLY A 104 11.63 -7.02 -0.96
N LEU A 105 12.31 -6.23 -1.78
CA LEU A 105 12.04 -6.17 -3.22
C LEU A 105 12.29 -7.52 -3.91
N GLU A 106 13.39 -8.20 -3.60
CA GLU A 106 13.68 -9.54 -4.13
C GLU A 106 12.58 -10.54 -3.77
N VAL A 107 12.10 -10.54 -2.52
CA VAL A 107 10.99 -11.42 -2.09
C VAL A 107 9.70 -11.13 -2.87
N ILE A 108 9.39 -9.86 -3.13
CA ILE A 108 8.23 -9.49 -3.96
C ILE A 108 8.39 -10.02 -5.38
N LEU A 109 9.55 -9.82 -6.00
CA LEU A 109 9.79 -10.22 -7.39
C LEU A 109 9.80 -11.76 -7.55
N ASP A 110 10.35 -12.49 -6.58
CA ASP A 110 10.35 -13.95 -6.59
C ASP A 110 8.94 -14.56 -6.43
N GLY A 111 8.10 -13.90 -5.63
CA GLY A 111 6.77 -14.34 -5.25
C GLY A 111 5.65 -13.92 -6.20
N CYS A 112 5.68 -12.67 -6.66
CA CYS A 112 4.65 -12.05 -7.50
C CYS A 112 5.00 -12.11 -8.99
N ARG A 113 5.15 -13.30 -9.53
CA ARG A 113 5.67 -13.55 -10.91
C ARG A 113 4.78 -13.08 -12.06
N HIS A 114 3.60 -12.56 -11.76
CA HIS A 114 2.64 -12.05 -12.73
C HIS A 114 2.61 -10.51 -12.77
N LEU A 115 3.56 -9.86 -12.09
CA LEU A 115 3.64 -8.40 -12.08
C LEU A 115 3.92 -7.85 -13.48
N GLU A 116 3.05 -6.94 -13.91
CA GLU A 116 3.13 -6.18 -15.15
C GLU A 116 3.55 -4.72 -14.87
N SER A 117 3.20 -4.21 -13.69
CA SER A 117 3.51 -2.84 -13.25
C SER A 117 4.01 -2.81 -11.82
N LEU A 118 5.14 -2.13 -11.61
CA LEU A 118 5.76 -1.96 -10.30
C LEU A 118 6.12 -0.49 -10.06
N GLU A 119 5.54 0.12 -9.03
CA GLU A 119 5.86 1.49 -8.64
C GLU A 119 6.49 1.55 -7.25
N LEU A 120 7.70 2.12 -7.17
CA LEU A 120 8.56 2.16 -5.99
C LEU A 120 8.96 3.58 -5.60
N ARG A 121 8.18 4.58 -6.02
CA ARG A 121 8.52 6.00 -5.83
C ARG A 121 8.68 6.31 -4.34
N ALA A 122 9.68 7.10 -3.99
CA ALA A 122 10.02 7.44 -2.61
C ALA A 122 10.40 6.26 -1.67
N CYS A 123 10.63 5.05 -2.18
CA CYS A 123 11.23 3.94 -1.43
C CYS A 123 12.74 4.12 -1.29
N PHE A 124 13.17 5.01 -0.39
CA PHE A 124 14.56 5.47 -0.32
C PHE A 124 15.55 4.47 0.30
N TYR A 125 15.07 3.34 0.83
CA TYR A 125 15.91 2.25 1.32
C TYR A 125 16.29 1.24 0.24
N LEU A 126 15.77 1.42 -0.98
CA LEU A 126 16.19 0.65 -2.13
C LEU A 126 17.45 1.25 -2.73
N ASP A 127 18.45 0.40 -2.82
CA ASP A 127 19.70 0.70 -3.49
C ASP A 127 19.73 -0.01 -4.86
N LEU A 128 19.17 0.68 -5.85
CA LEU A 128 19.09 0.17 -7.22
C LEU A 128 20.20 0.71 -8.11
N GLU A 129 20.93 1.74 -7.67
CA GLU A 129 21.94 2.44 -8.46
C GLU A 129 23.38 2.12 -8.03
N GLU A 130 23.62 1.67 -6.78
CA GLU A 130 24.97 1.33 -6.36
C GLU A 130 25.46 0.08 -7.10
N GLY A 131 26.44 0.28 -7.97
CA GLY A 131 27.08 -0.78 -8.74
C GLY A 131 26.40 -1.16 -10.05
N ASP A 132 25.23 -0.60 -10.39
CA ASP A 132 24.52 -0.87 -11.65
C ASP A 132 24.02 0.42 -12.32
N PRO A 133 24.49 0.75 -13.54
CA PRO A 133 24.02 1.93 -14.28
C PRO A 133 22.61 1.75 -14.86
N ASP A 134 22.03 0.55 -14.84
CA ASP A 134 20.67 0.25 -15.36
C ASP A 134 19.77 -0.41 -14.28
N PRO A 135 19.24 0.39 -13.33
CA PRO A 135 18.28 -0.09 -12.33
C PRO A 135 17.06 -0.81 -12.91
N ILE A 136 16.57 -0.38 -14.09
CA ILE A 136 15.40 -0.96 -14.73
C ILE A 136 15.75 -2.32 -15.32
N GLY A 137 16.90 -2.42 -15.99
CA GLY A 137 17.47 -3.68 -16.45
C GLY A 137 17.61 -4.67 -15.32
N LYS A 138 18.12 -4.26 -14.16
CA LYS A 138 18.23 -5.11 -12.95
C LYS A 138 16.88 -5.66 -12.49
N ILE A 139 15.84 -4.80 -12.39
CA ILE A 139 14.48 -5.24 -12.03
C ILE A 139 13.93 -6.21 -13.08
N LYS A 140 14.09 -5.91 -14.36
CA LYS A 140 13.62 -6.77 -15.45
C LYS A 140 14.35 -8.11 -15.53
N CYS A 141 15.63 -8.15 -15.15
CA CYS A 141 16.38 -9.40 -15.02
C CYS A 141 15.82 -10.30 -13.90
N LEU A 142 15.26 -9.70 -12.85
CA LEU A 142 14.60 -10.43 -11.76
C LEU A 142 13.18 -10.85 -12.16
N ASP A 143 12.45 -10.02 -12.89
CA ASP A 143 11.14 -10.37 -13.48
C ASP A 143 10.94 -9.76 -14.87
N ASN A 144 10.94 -10.63 -15.89
CA ASN A 144 10.81 -10.23 -17.30
C ASN A 144 9.37 -9.82 -17.70
N ASN A 145 8.37 -10.03 -16.85
CA ASN A 145 6.98 -9.68 -17.15
C ASN A 145 6.66 -8.21 -16.87
N ILE A 146 7.53 -7.50 -16.16
CA ILE A 146 7.29 -6.11 -15.76
C ILE A 146 7.52 -5.16 -16.95
N GLU A 147 6.43 -4.59 -17.45
CA GLU A 147 6.45 -3.65 -18.56
C GLU A 147 6.68 -2.21 -18.07
N CYS A 148 6.06 -1.84 -16.94
CA CYS A 148 6.08 -0.50 -16.38
C CYS A 148 6.76 -0.47 -15.01
N VAL A 149 7.80 0.36 -14.86
CA VAL A 149 8.51 0.57 -13.59
C VAL A 149 8.56 2.06 -13.26
N LYS A 150 8.28 2.42 -12.00
CA LYS A 150 8.59 3.74 -11.43
C LYS A 150 9.61 3.59 -10.29
N LEU A 151 10.72 4.32 -10.38
CA LEU A 151 11.85 4.19 -9.46
C LEU A 151 11.74 5.14 -8.26
N PRO A 152 12.50 4.91 -7.17
CA PRO A 152 12.45 5.73 -5.96
C PRO A 152 12.61 7.23 -6.17
N LYS A 153 13.42 7.66 -7.15
CA LYS A 153 13.69 9.08 -7.44
C LYS A 153 12.75 9.69 -8.48
N ASP A 154 11.85 8.90 -9.07
CA ASP A 154 10.89 9.42 -10.04
C ASP A 154 9.89 10.38 -9.38
N SER A 155 9.40 11.33 -10.17
CA SER A 155 8.39 12.30 -9.74
C SER A 155 7.10 11.62 -9.28
N LEU A 156 6.55 12.11 -8.17
CA LEU A 156 5.19 11.77 -7.70
C LEU A 156 4.07 12.45 -8.52
N SER A 157 4.39 13.15 -9.60
CA SER A 157 3.37 13.66 -10.54
C SER A 157 2.44 12.53 -11.01
N GLY A 158 1.13 12.78 -10.99
CA GLY A 158 0.12 11.77 -11.34
C GLY A 158 -0.26 10.82 -10.19
N CYS A 159 0.45 10.83 -9.05
CA CYS A 159 -0.04 10.18 -7.84
C CYS A 159 -1.20 11.00 -7.25
N ILE A 160 -2.38 10.39 -7.14
CA ILE A 160 -3.58 11.04 -6.59
C ILE A 160 -3.42 11.45 -5.13
N TYR A 161 -2.48 10.82 -4.41
CA TYR A 161 -2.18 11.11 -3.01
C TYR A 161 -1.01 12.09 -2.83
N ARG A 162 -0.43 12.64 -3.90
CA ARG A 162 0.76 13.51 -3.83
C ARG A 162 0.64 14.62 -2.80
N GLU A 163 -0.50 15.30 -2.76
CA GLU A 163 -0.75 16.38 -1.80
C GLU A 163 -0.80 15.86 -0.36
N PHE A 164 -1.31 14.66 -0.14
CA PHE A 164 -1.33 14.01 1.16
C PHE A 164 0.06 13.53 1.60
N LEU A 165 0.86 13.02 0.67
CA LEU A 165 2.20 12.50 0.94
C LEU A 165 3.22 13.60 1.26
N TYR A 166 3.10 14.79 0.68
CA TYR A 166 4.04 15.91 0.94
C TYR A 166 3.58 16.87 2.04
N ASN A 167 2.26 17.02 2.26
CA ASN A 167 1.74 18.02 3.21
C ASN A 167 1.40 17.43 4.58
N TYR A 168 1.92 16.25 4.93
CA TYR A 168 1.55 15.57 6.17
C TYR A 168 2.01 16.33 7.44
N ASP A 169 3.18 16.98 7.43
CA ASP A 169 3.66 17.77 8.59
C ASP A 169 3.14 19.23 8.56
N ASP A 170 3.03 19.85 7.37
CA ASP A 170 2.44 21.19 7.24
C ASP A 170 0.95 21.16 7.57
N ARG A 171 0.21 20.11 7.18
CA ARG A 171 -1.13 19.94 7.71
C ARG A 171 -1.09 19.53 9.16
N ILE A 172 -0.24 18.71 9.74
CA ILE A 172 -0.32 18.55 11.22
C ILE A 172 -0.08 19.88 11.99
N LYS A 173 0.89 20.71 11.61
CA LYS A 173 1.10 22.04 12.26
C LYS A 173 0.01 23.07 11.94
N THR A 174 -0.57 23.01 10.75
CA THR A 174 -1.63 23.93 10.30
C THR A 174 -3.03 23.39 10.63
N PHE A 175 -3.25 22.10 10.71
CA PHE A 175 -4.52 21.39 10.99
C PHE A 175 -4.76 21.36 12.50
N PHE A 176 -3.76 21.16 13.35
CA PHE A 176 -3.91 21.48 14.78
C PHE A 176 -4.02 23.01 15.06
N GLY A 177 -3.75 23.86 14.05
CA GLY A 177 -3.87 25.32 14.14
C GLY A 177 -5.05 25.96 13.40
N PHE A 178 -5.73 25.24 12.51
CA PHE A 178 -6.82 25.69 11.61
C PHE A 178 -7.98 24.68 11.53
N LEU A 179 -7.95 23.57 12.28
CA LEU A 179 -9.19 22.88 12.60
C LEU A 179 -10.03 23.83 13.47
N ASP A 180 -10.85 24.65 12.81
CA ASP A 180 -12.17 24.90 13.35
C ASP A 180 -12.85 23.52 13.50
N ASP A 181 -13.61 23.33 14.57
CA ASP A 181 -14.27 22.07 14.98
C ASP A 181 -15.15 21.40 13.88
N ASP A 182 -15.26 22.00 12.69
CA ASP A 182 -16.11 21.60 11.57
C ASP A 182 -15.39 20.89 10.39
N ASP A 183 -14.06 20.88 10.32
CA ASP A 183 -13.33 20.17 9.25
C ASP A 183 -13.22 18.66 9.54
N LYS A 184 -14.14 17.91 8.94
CA LYS A 184 -14.24 16.45 9.07
C LYS A 184 -13.05 15.74 8.42
N LEU A 185 -12.09 15.29 9.23
CA LEU A 185 -11.37 14.04 8.95
C LEU A 185 -12.41 12.93 8.65
N PRO A 186 -12.10 11.94 7.80
CA PRO A 186 -12.91 10.73 7.72
C PRO A 186 -13.11 10.22 9.14
N ASN A 187 -14.35 10.27 9.63
CA ASN A 187 -14.65 9.93 11.00
C ASN A 187 -14.30 8.46 11.19
N MET A 188 -13.49 8.12 12.19
CA MET A 188 -13.17 6.74 12.55
C MET A 188 -14.42 5.87 12.73
N GLU A 189 -15.50 6.48 13.20
CA GLU A 189 -16.81 5.84 13.29
C GLU A 189 -17.33 5.42 11.91
N GLU A 190 -17.02 6.16 10.86
CA GLU A 190 -17.42 5.88 9.48
C GLU A 190 -16.56 4.77 8.85
N LEU A 191 -15.26 4.72 9.14
CA LEU A 191 -14.42 3.57 8.75
C LEU A 191 -14.80 2.32 9.56
N ARG A 192 -14.94 2.43 10.89
CA ARG A 192 -15.43 1.32 11.74
C ARG A 192 -16.81 0.88 11.29
N LYS A 193 -17.74 1.79 10.96
CA LYS A 193 -19.04 1.43 10.35
C LYS A 193 -18.87 0.79 8.99
N THR A 194 -17.93 1.23 8.17
CA THR A 194 -17.68 0.63 6.85
C THR A 194 -17.15 -0.80 7.02
N LEU A 195 -16.10 -1.00 7.83
CA LEU A 195 -15.51 -2.31 8.12
C LEU A 195 -16.44 -3.21 8.94
N ALA A 196 -17.23 -2.68 9.87
CA ALA A 196 -18.25 -3.42 10.60
C ALA A 196 -19.46 -3.75 9.71
N SER A 197 -19.87 -2.84 8.82
CA SER A 197 -20.91 -3.15 7.84
C SER A 197 -20.44 -4.20 6.83
N LEU A 198 -19.14 -4.23 6.52
CA LEU A 198 -18.50 -5.29 5.78
C LEU A 198 -18.51 -6.60 6.60
N SER A 199 -18.14 -6.55 7.89
CA SER A 199 -18.06 -7.71 8.79
C SER A 199 -19.41 -8.28 9.24
N MET A 200 -20.53 -7.57 9.04
CA MET A 200 -21.87 -7.98 9.48
C MET A 200 -22.80 -8.47 8.34
N LEU A 201 -22.31 -8.52 7.10
CA LEU A 201 -23.10 -9.08 5.99
C LEU A 201 -23.03 -10.62 6.02
N GLU A 202 -24.18 -11.24 6.26
CA GLU A 202 -24.44 -12.70 6.16
C GLU A 202 -24.57 -13.15 4.70
#